data_AF-A0A9X3PKR5-F1
#
_entry.id   AF-A0A9X3PKR5-F1
#
_cell.length_a   1.000
_cell.length_b   1.000
_cell.length_c   1.000
_cell.angle_alpha   90.00
_cell.angle_beta   90.00
_cell.angle_gamma   90.00
#
_symmetry.space_group_name_H-M   'P 1'
#
loop_
_entity.id
_entity.type
_entity.pdbx_description
1 polymer ?
#
loop_
_entity_poly.entity_id
_entity_poly.type
_entity_poly.pdbx_seq_one_letter_code
_entity_poly.pdbx_strand_id
1 'polypeptide(L)'
;MSYPPPPGYGQQPQQPGFPPQQGGYAPQPPQQPYGQPSQPGYGAPQQPGYGAAPQQPGYPPQQPGNPYGPPPMPPGGGGGGGFGNFAKETGKGILWRVLAAVAVLLIGGIVVVVKMLGGDSASEALDELDDSKLKPSAAEGDCMIQDWESSDTTLDDPTDSLIVPCDDPTAFWTITAVDDSIDTETDALGDVADFTEFTTMCGEEILTRTPGQLWKDFYYIYTMGDYYIDYAFCLEAIDKADANGQTPRTPDVGQCFNDADDWYTVDCGAADAYYEVTDVLLVDPPAVMTENEVYNRTTECTGGDSYTWLNQKSTDTIDIDTSDNPVTAIYCYTTL
;
A
#
# COMPACT_ATOMS: atom_id res chain seq x y z
N MET A 1 61.11 3.02 13.05
CA MET A 1 60.17 2.55 14.09
C MET A 1 59.25 1.55 13.41
N SER A 2 59.25 0.30 13.89
CA SER A 2 58.60 -0.85 13.24
C SER A 2 57.16 -0.95 13.72
N TYR A 3 56.21 -1.08 12.78
CA TYR A 3 54.78 -1.23 13.08
C TYR A 3 54.45 -2.67 13.48
N PRO A 4 53.55 -2.90 14.46
CA PRO A 4 53.08 -4.23 14.80
C PRO A 4 52.14 -4.78 13.71
N PRO A 5 52.14 -6.10 13.45
CA PRO A 5 51.24 -6.72 12.47
C PRO A 5 49.79 -6.80 12.97
N PRO A 6 48.81 -6.85 12.05
CA PRO A 6 47.38 -6.91 12.39
C PRO A 6 46.96 -8.25 13.02
N PRO A 7 45.91 -8.27 13.87
CA PRO A 7 45.40 -9.49 14.50
C PRO A 7 44.79 -10.46 13.48
N GLY A 8 45.10 -11.74 13.64
CA GLY A 8 44.66 -12.82 12.76
C GLY A 8 43.16 -13.14 12.87
N TYR A 9 42.62 -13.58 11.73
CA TYR A 9 41.25 -14.08 11.56
C TYR A 9 40.97 -15.25 12.51
N GLY A 10 39.98 -15.05 13.38
CA GLY A 10 39.43 -16.08 14.26
C GLY A 10 38.60 -17.11 13.48
N GLN A 11 38.73 -18.36 13.90
CA GLN A 11 38.11 -19.52 13.26
C GLN A 11 36.59 -19.62 13.51
N GLN A 12 35.93 -20.14 12.49
CA GLN A 12 34.52 -20.53 12.39
C GLN A 12 34.15 -21.62 13.42
N PRO A 13 33.09 -21.47 14.23
CA PRO A 13 32.59 -22.54 15.07
C PRO A 13 31.86 -23.61 14.23
N GLN A 14 32.32 -24.86 14.35
CA GLN A 14 31.66 -26.04 13.79
C GLN A 14 30.34 -26.30 14.52
N GLN A 15 29.23 -26.42 13.77
CA GLN A 15 27.96 -26.86 14.32
C GLN A 15 27.90 -28.39 14.50
N PRO A 16 27.22 -28.89 15.56
CA PRO A 16 27.14 -30.32 15.88
C PRO A 16 26.30 -31.13 14.88
N GLY A 17 26.79 -32.33 14.54
CA GLY A 17 26.21 -33.24 13.56
C GLY A 17 24.89 -33.89 13.96
N PHE A 18 24.03 -34.09 12.96
CA PHE A 18 22.80 -34.88 13.04
C PHE A 18 23.04 -36.37 12.75
N PRO A 19 22.27 -37.28 13.39
CA PRO A 19 22.42 -38.73 13.24
C PRO A 19 21.86 -39.28 11.90
N PRO A 20 22.44 -40.37 11.35
CA PRO A 20 22.01 -40.96 10.10
C PRO A 20 20.73 -41.79 10.25
N GLN A 21 19.69 -41.48 9.47
CA GLN A 21 18.55 -42.38 9.28
C GLN A 21 18.77 -43.31 8.08
N GLN A 22 18.54 -44.60 8.36
CA GLN A 22 18.60 -45.72 7.44
C GLN A 22 17.29 -45.90 6.67
N GLY A 23 17.39 -46.08 5.35
CA GLY A 23 16.77 -47.16 4.58
C GLY A 23 15.24 -47.30 4.54
N GLY A 24 14.65 -47.00 3.39
CA GLY A 24 13.30 -47.44 3.02
C GLY A 24 12.97 -47.09 1.57
N TYR A 25 13.26 -47.99 0.63
CA TYR A 25 12.97 -47.85 -0.80
C TYR A 25 11.46 -48.09 -1.08
N ALA A 26 10.86 -47.23 -1.90
CA ALA A 26 9.61 -47.52 -2.61
C ALA A 26 9.74 -47.15 -4.11
N PRO A 27 9.19 -47.95 -5.04
CA PRO A 27 9.54 -47.94 -6.46
C PRO A 27 8.84 -46.85 -7.29
N GLN A 28 9.62 -46.33 -8.24
CA GLN A 28 9.30 -45.33 -9.26
C GLN A 28 8.45 -45.94 -10.40
N PRO A 29 7.33 -45.32 -10.83
CA PRO A 29 6.60 -45.76 -12.01
C PRO A 29 7.27 -45.29 -13.32
N PRO A 30 7.22 -46.11 -14.39
CA PRO A 30 8.02 -45.93 -15.61
C PRO A 30 7.45 -44.87 -16.58
N GLN A 31 8.35 -44.09 -17.16
CA GLN A 31 8.09 -43.24 -18.33
C GLN A 31 7.84 -44.09 -19.59
N GLN A 32 6.91 -43.66 -20.44
CA GLN A 32 6.70 -44.22 -21.78
C GLN A 32 7.04 -43.23 -22.91
N PRO A 33 7.54 -43.72 -24.06
CA PRO A 33 8.13 -42.90 -25.12
C PRO A 33 7.29 -42.85 -26.43
N TYR A 34 7.40 -41.73 -27.16
CA TYR A 34 7.30 -41.54 -28.62
C TYR A 34 6.13 -42.13 -29.44
N GLY A 35 5.44 -41.26 -30.20
CA GLY A 35 4.57 -41.68 -31.31
C GLY A 35 3.96 -40.54 -32.13
N GLN A 36 4.64 -40.17 -33.23
CA GLN A 36 4.15 -39.35 -34.34
C GLN A 36 3.26 -40.20 -35.27
N PRO A 37 2.20 -39.61 -35.89
CA PRO A 37 1.91 -39.97 -37.28
C PRO A 37 1.65 -38.76 -38.19
N SER A 38 2.39 -38.74 -39.29
CA SER A 38 2.17 -37.98 -40.52
C SER A 38 0.90 -38.43 -41.25
N GLN A 39 0.15 -37.50 -41.86
CA GLN A 39 -0.74 -37.82 -42.98
C GLN A 39 -0.56 -36.90 -44.20
N PRO A 40 -0.74 -37.42 -45.44
CA PRO A 40 -0.39 -36.74 -46.68
C PRO A 40 -1.61 -36.38 -47.56
N GLY A 41 -1.50 -35.28 -48.32
CA GLY A 41 -1.82 -35.31 -49.75
C GLY A 41 -3.00 -34.50 -50.29
N TYR A 42 -2.63 -33.57 -51.18
CA TYR A 42 -3.21 -33.26 -52.51
C TYR A 42 -4.60 -32.60 -52.67
N GLY A 43 -4.61 -31.41 -53.28
CA GLY A 43 -5.71 -30.94 -54.14
C GLY A 43 -5.92 -29.42 -54.21
N ALA A 44 -5.30 -28.75 -55.18
CA ALA A 44 -5.79 -27.49 -55.80
C ALA A 44 -6.97 -27.83 -56.78
N PRO A 45 -7.73 -26.89 -57.41
CA PRO A 45 -7.53 -25.44 -57.59
C PRO A 45 -8.79 -24.51 -57.46
N GLN A 46 -8.51 -23.19 -57.55
CA GLN A 46 -9.34 -22.01 -57.87
C GLN A 46 -10.84 -22.18 -58.22
N GLN A 47 -11.69 -21.24 -57.75
CA GLN A 47 -12.46 -20.33 -58.64
C GLN A 47 -13.03 -19.08 -57.91
N PRO A 48 -13.28 -17.97 -58.65
CA PRO A 48 -13.65 -16.65 -58.13
C PRO A 48 -15.16 -16.35 -58.28
N GLY A 49 -15.77 -15.62 -57.33
CA GLY A 49 -17.21 -15.32 -57.39
C GLY A 49 -17.63 -14.09 -56.62
N TYR A 50 -17.67 -12.95 -57.32
CA TYR A 50 -18.46 -11.76 -57.01
C TYR A 50 -19.96 -12.09 -56.92
N GLY A 51 -20.70 -11.52 -55.95
CA GLY A 51 -22.16 -11.45 -56.08
C GLY A 51 -22.96 -11.19 -54.81
N ALA A 52 -23.48 -9.96 -54.72
CA ALA A 52 -24.84 -9.60 -54.28
C ALA A 52 -25.34 -10.00 -52.88
N ALA A 53 -25.50 -8.97 -52.04
CA ALA A 53 -26.38 -8.95 -50.88
C ALA A 53 -27.85 -8.75 -51.31
N PRO A 54 -28.80 -9.54 -50.77
CA PRO A 54 -30.20 -9.15 -50.68
C PRO A 54 -30.60 -8.87 -49.22
N GLN A 55 -31.30 -7.76 -49.04
CA GLN A 55 -32.01 -7.39 -47.81
C GLN A 55 -33.04 -8.45 -47.41
N GLN A 56 -33.16 -8.72 -46.11
CA GLN A 56 -34.30 -9.42 -45.51
C GLN A 56 -34.87 -8.59 -44.34
N PRO A 57 -36.15 -8.18 -44.43
CA PRO A 57 -36.89 -7.51 -43.36
C PRO A 57 -37.70 -8.52 -42.51
N GLY A 58 -37.77 -8.29 -41.19
CA GLY A 58 -38.78 -8.94 -40.35
C GLY A 58 -38.42 -9.02 -38.87
N TYR A 59 -38.99 -8.11 -38.07
CA TYR A 59 -39.09 -8.27 -36.61
C TYR A 59 -40.38 -9.04 -36.26
N PRO A 60 -40.30 -10.12 -35.45
CA PRO A 60 -41.47 -10.68 -34.78
C PRO A 60 -41.70 -10.10 -33.36
N PRO A 61 -42.94 -10.17 -32.84
CA PRO A 61 -43.38 -9.48 -31.63
C PRO A 61 -43.03 -10.20 -30.31
N GLN A 62 -43.00 -9.39 -29.24
CA GLN A 62 -42.71 -9.70 -27.85
C GLN A 62 -43.51 -10.89 -27.28
N GLN A 63 -42.83 -11.74 -26.50
CA GLN A 63 -43.43 -12.73 -25.60
C GLN A 63 -43.36 -12.25 -24.15
N PRO A 64 -44.44 -12.44 -23.36
CA PRO A 64 -44.47 -12.14 -21.94
C PRO A 64 -44.14 -13.38 -21.09
N GLY A 65 -43.29 -13.18 -20.07
CA GLY A 65 -43.25 -14.02 -18.87
C GLY A 65 -42.10 -15.04 -18.81
N ASN A 66 -41.07 -14.69 -18.04
CA ASN A 66 -40.26 -15.68 -17.33
C ASN A 66 -39.89 -15.13 -15.93
N PRO A 67 -40.27 -15.78 -14.82
CA PRO A 67 -40.19 -15.23 -13.46
C PRO A 67 -38.94 -15.63 -12.66
N TYR A 68 -37.81 -15.96 -13.30
CA TYR A 68 -36.53 -16.21 -12.62
C TYR A 68 -35.39 -15.59 -13.41
N GLY A 69 -35.16 -14.31 -13.16
CA GLY A 69 -33.90 -13.66 -13.49
C GLY A 69 -32.87 -13.94 -12.38
N PRO A 70 -31.57 -13.95 -12.70
CA PRO A 70 -30.52 -13.95 -11.69
C PRO A 70 -30.71 -12.77 -10.72
N PRO A 71 -30.30 -12.91 -9.45
CA PRO A 71 -30.42 -11.82 -8.47
C PRO A 71 -29.76 -10.56 -9.03
N PRO A 72 -30.34 -9.38 -8.79
CA PRO A 72 -29.75 -8.12 -9.21
C PRO A 72 -28.38 -8.01 -8.56
N MET A 73 -27.32 -7.90 -9.39
CA MET A 73 -26.02 -7.46 -8.89
C MET A 73 -26.24 -6.13 -8.16
N PRO A 74 -25.79 -5.99 -6.90
CA PRO A 74 -25.80 -4.71 -6.22
C PRO A 74 -25.04 -3.69 -7.10
N PRO A 75 -25.42 -2.40 -7.07
CA PRO A 75 -24.70 -1.38 -7.81
C PRO A 75 -23.21 -1.51 -7.47
N GLY A 76 -22.36 -1.62 -8.49
CA GLY A 76 -20.91 -1.60 -8.31
C GLY A 76 -20.53 -0.33 -7.57
N GLY A 77 -20.42 -0.45 -6.24
CA GLY A 77 -19.91 0.58 -5.37
C GLY A 77 -18.44 0.69 -5.66
N GLY A 78 -18.08 1.59 -6.57
CA GLY A 78 -16.72 2.10 -6.68
C GLY A 78 -16.39 2.79 -5.37
N GLY A 79 -15.94 2.00 -4.40
CA GLY A 79 -15.75 2.41 -3.01
C GLY A 79 -14.58 1.65 -2.39
N GLY A 80 -13.52 1.39 -3.17
CA GLY A 80 -12.22 0.91 -2.70
C GLY A 80 -11.40 2.04 -2.10
N GLY A 81 -11.78 2.48 -0.90
CA GLY A 81 -11.12 3.54 -0.13
C GLY A 81 -9.87 3.10 0.63
N GLY A 82 -9.04 2.22 0.08
CA GLY A 82 -7.73 1.95 0.67
C GLY A 82 -6.72 3.02 0.26
N PHE A 83 -6.19 3.80 1.22
CA PHE A 83 -5.11 4.83 1.16
C PHE A 83 -5.19 5.90 0.04
N GLY A 84 -5.58 5.58 -1.19
CA GLY A 84 -5.77 6.54 -2.29
C GLY A 84 -6.95 7.50 -2.12
N ASN A 85 -7.85 7.29 -1.16
CA ASN A 85 -8.84 8.32 -0.77
C ASN A 85 -8.29 9.34 0.24
N PHE A 86 -7.21 9.03 0.97
CA PHE A 86 -6.43 10.03 1.70
C PHE A 86 -5.91 11.08 0.71
N ALA A 87 -5.37 10.63 -0.44
CA ALA A 87 -4.93 11.50 -1.54
C ALA A 87 -6.06 12.35 -2.20
N LYS A 88 -7.33 11.91 -2.11
CA LYS A 88 -8.48 12.65 -2.67
C LYS A 88 -9.01 13.74 -1.74
N GLU A 89 -8.90 13.58 -0.42
CA GLU A 89 -9.32 14.60 0.55
C GLU A 89 -8.21 15.64 0.84
N THR A 90 -6.92 15.30 0.62
CA THR A 90 -5.78 16.26 0.54
C THR A 90 -5.96 17.34 -0.54
N GLY A 91 -6.94 17.20 -1.43
CA GLY A 91 -7.31 18.17 -2.46
C GLY A 91 -7.86 19.51 -1.95
N LYS A 92 -8.03 19.70 -0.63
CA LYS A 92 -8.32 21.02 -0.03
C LYS A 92 -7.11 21.71 0.61
N GLY A 93 -5.90 21.27 0.29
CA GLY A 93 -4.62 21.94 0.59
C GLY A 93 -4.34 23.24 -0.18
N ILE A 94 -5.34 24.12 -0.38
CA ILE A 94 -5.08 25.48 -0.87
C ILE A 94 -4.31 26.30 0.18
N LEU A 95 -4.49 26.01 1.48
CA LEU A 95 -3.80 26.76 2.53
C LEU A 95 -2.30 26.39 2.62
N TRP A 96 -1.94 25.12 2.44
CA TRP A 96 -0.54 24.68 2.47
C TRP A 96 0.24 25.15 1.24
N ARG A 97 -0.36 25.10 0.04
CA ARG A 97 0.25 25.67 -1.18
C ARG A 97 0.46 27.18 -1.07
N VAL A 98 -0.39 27.88 -0.31
CA VAL A 98 -0.19 29.30 -0.01
C VAL A 98 0.90 29.50 1.05
N LEU A 99 0.99 28.66 2.07
CA LEU A 99 2.06 28.73 3.09
C LEU A 99 3.44 28.41 2.50
N ALA A 100 3.58 27.36 1.69
CA ALA A 100 4.83 27.04 0.99
C ALA A 100 5.22 28.14 -0.02
N ALA A 101 4.27 28.68 -0.79
CA ALA A 101 4.54 29.79 -1.70
C ALA A 101 4.88 31.10 -0.96
N VAL A 102 4.27 31.35 0.21
CA VAL A 102 4.57 32.50 1.06
C VAL A 102 5.92 32.33 1.76
N ALA A 103 6.29 31.13 2.17
CA ALA A 103 7.60 30.81 2.72
C ALA A 103 8.70 30.98 1.67
N VAL A 104 8.50 30.48 0.44
CA VAL A 104 9.44 30.70 -0.68
C VAL A 104 9.52 32.18 -1.09
N LEU A 105 8.42 32.94 -1.02
CA LEU A 105 8.45 34.40 -1.25
C LEU A 105 9.09 35.18 -0.10
N LEU A 106 8.96 34.73 1.14
CA LEU A 106 9.61 35.34 2.30
C LEU A 106 11.10 35.02 2.31
N ILE A 107 11.50 33.76 2.14
CA ILE A 107 12.90 33.33 2.06
C ILE A 107 13.55 33.92 0.80
N GLY A 108 12.92 33.79 -0.36
CA GLY A 108 13.40 34.40 -1.62
C GLY A 108 13.44 35.93 -1.56
N GLY A 109 12.46 36.56 -0.90
CA GLY A 109 12.42 37.99 -0.65
C GLY A 109 13.53 38.47 0.29
N ILE A 110 13.79 37.73 1.38
CA ILE A 110 14.88 37.98 2.32
C ILE A 110 16.23 37.83 1.63
N VAL A 111 16.45 36.78 0.83
CA VAL A 111 17.69 36.57 0.07
C VAL A 111 17.97 37.71 -0.91
N VAL A 112 16.93 38.22 -1.61
CA VAL A 112 17.07 39.37 -2.53
C VAL A 112 17.34 40.67 -1.77
N VAL A 113 16.67 40.92 -0.64
CA VAL A 113 16.89 42.10 0.21
C VAL A 113 18.29 42.09 0.83
N VAL A 114 18.75 40.93 1.31
CA VAL A 114 20.10 40.71 1.83
C VAL A 114 21.17 40.97 0.77
N LYS A 115 21.01 40.41 -0.45
CA LYS A 115 21.98 40.64 -1.53
C LYS A 115 22.03 42.10 -1.98
N MET A 116 20.92 42.85 -1.87
CA MET A 116 20.92 44.29 -2.15
C MET A 116 21.51 45.14 -1.01
N LEU A 117 21.52 44.67 0.23
CA LEU A 117 22.02 45.42 1.39
C LEU A 117 23.51 45.15 1.71
N GLY A 118 24.15 44.16 1.06
CA GLY A 118 25.61 44.00 1.07
C GLY A 118 26.24 43.81 2.44
N GLY A 119 25.51 43.24 3.40
CA GLY A 119 25.97 43.05 4.78
C GLY A 119 26.38 41.61 5.06
N ASP A 120 27.57 41.44 5.66
CA ASP A 120 28.11 40.16 6.14
C ASP A 120 27.20 39.47 7.19
N SER A 121 26.25 40.19 7.79
CA SER A 121 25.33 39.70 8.83
C SER A 121 24.25 38.72 8.36
N ALA A 122 24.12 38.48 7.05
CA ALA A 122 23.20 37.46 6.56
C ALA A 122 23.79 36.04 6.50
N SER A 123 25.13 35.92 6.46
CA SER A 123 25.78 34.62 6.57
C SER A 123 25.55 34.01 7.95
N GLU A 124 25.60 34.82 9.01
CA GLU A 124 25.36 34.37 10.38
C GLU A 124 23.90 33.94 10.61
N ALA A 125 22.93 34.61 9.98
CA ALA A 125 21.51 34.23 10.06
C ALA A 125 21.18 32.98 9.24
N LEU A 126 21.92 32.70 8.16
CA LEU A 126 21.81 31.46 7.39
C LEU A 126 22.52 30.29 8.08
N ASP A 127 23.65 30.54 8.75
CA ASP A 127 24.33 29.54 9.60
C ASP A 127 23.49 29.19 10.86
N GLU A 128 22.59 30.08 11.30
CA GLU A 128 21.69 29.77 12.42
C GLU A 128 20.48 28.92 11.99
N LEU A 129 20.13 28.97 10.70
CA LEU A 129 19.17 28.10 10.00
C LEU A 129 19.79 26.78 9.53
N ASP A 130 20.99 26.45 9.99
CA ASP A 130 21.62 25.15 9.73
C ASP A 130 20.66 24.02 10.14
N ASP A 131 20.27 23.21 9.14
CA ASP A 131 19.30 22.11 9.23
C ASP A 131 19.68 21.06 10.29
N SER A 132 20.93 21.11 10.77
CA SER A 132 21.43 20.29 11.88
C SER A 132 20.66 20.43 13.20
N LYS A 133 19.78 21.43 13.33
CA LYS A 133 18.91 21.65 14.51
C LYS A 133 17.52 21.04 14.39
N LEU A 134 17.04 20.71 13.20
CA LEU A 134 15.73 20.06 13.02
C LEU A 134 15.89 18.57 13.33
N LYS A 135 15.74 18.24 14.61
CA LYS A 135 15.78 16.86 15.08
C LYS A 135 14.40 16.50 15.63
N PRO A 136 13.70 15.53 15.02
CA PRO A 136 12.48 15.03 15.59
C PRO A 136 12.77 14.44 16.96
N SER A 137 11.93 14.73 17.94
CA SER A 137 11.98 14.06 19.25
C SER A 137 11.41 12.65 19.20
N ALA A 138 10.61 12.33 18.18
CA ALA A 138 10.01 11.03 17.96
C ALA A 138 11.04 9.89 17.95
N ALA A 139 10.83 8.89 18.78
CA ALA A 139 11.68 7.70 18.89
C ALA A 139 10.86 6.40 18.83
N GLU A 140 11.56 5.27 18.66
CA GLU A 140 10.95 3.95 18.76
C GLU A 140 10.20 3.77 20.09
N GLY A 141 8.96 3.30 20.00
CA GLY A 141 8.05 3.10 21.11
C GLY A 141 7.20 4.31 21.48
N ASP A 142 7.47 5.50 20.92
CA ASP A 142 6.56 6.63 21.06
C ASP A 142 5.28 6.40 20.25
N CYS A 143 4.20 7.05 20.68
CA CYS A 143 2.90 6.94 20.02
C CYS A 143 2.53 8.24 19.32
N MET A 144 1.90 8.12 18.16
CA MET A 144 1.45 9.24 17.34
C MET A 144 -0.05 9.26 17.17
N ILE A 145 -0.60 10.45 16.97
CA ILE A 145 -1.99 10.62 16.52
C ILE A 145 -2.16 10.14 15.07
N GLN A 146 -3.40 9.87 14.64
CA GLN A 146 -3.70 9.47 13.26
C GLN A 146 -3.61 10.64 12.26
N ASP A 147 -4.01 11.84 12.69
CA ASP A 147 -4.17 13.01 11.82
C ASP A 147 -2.87 13.83 11.73
N TRP A 148 -2.04 13.49 10.75
CA TRP A 148 -0.75 14.15 10.52
C TRP A 148 -0.86 15.46 9.73
N GLU A 149 -2.00 15.70 9.07
CA GLU A 149 -2.24 16.93 8.28
C GLU A 149 -2.31 18.18 9.17
N SER A 150 -2.54 17.98 10.47
CA SER A 150 -2.67 19.03 11.46
C SER A 150 -1.34 19.53 12.06
N SER A 151 -0.20 18.93 11.69
CA SER A 151 1.09 19.33 12.23
C SER A 151 1.50 20.73 11.76
N ASP A 152 1.56 21.66 12.70
CA ASP A 152 2.11 23.00 12.49
C ASP A 152 3.64 22.88 12.49
N THR A 153 4.25 22.82 11.30
CA THR A 153 5.71 22.64 11.13
C THR A 153 6.53 23.89 11.47
N THR A 154 5.97 24.86 12.18
CA THR A 154 6.68 26.10 12.55
C THR A 154 7.66 25.94 13.72
N LEU A 155 8.01 24.72 14.11
CA LEU A 155 8.76 24.40 15.33
C LEU A 155 10.13 23.78 15.05
N ASP A 156 11.05 23.97 16.01
CA ASP A 156 12.38 23.35 16.08
C ASP A 156 12.35 21.81 16.01
N ASP A 157 11.16 21.22 16.22
CA ASP A 157 10.88 19.79 16.15
C ASP A 157 9.59 19.55 15.34
N PRO A 158 9.68 18.93 14.16
CA PRO A 158 8.52 18.67 13.29
C PRO A 158 7.56 17.59 13.85
N THR A 159 7.98 16.81 14.85
CA THR A 159 7.20 15.69 15.41
C THR A 159 6.57 15.98 16.76
N ASP A 160 6.97 17.04 17.46
CA ASP A 160 6.51 17.35 18.83
C ASP A 160 4.98 17.41 18.94
N SER A 161 4.32 17.94 17.90
CA SER A 161 2.84 18.02 17.85
C SER A 161 2.14 16.70 17.54
N LEU A 162 2.86 15.71 17.01
CA LEU A 162 2.33 14.42 16.61
C LEU A 162 2.43 13.38 17.74
N ILE A 163 3.41 13.53 18.62
CA ILE A 163 3.71 12.58 19.69
C ILE A 163 2.78 12.80 20.87
N VAL A 164 2.14 11.71 21.31
CA VAL A 164 1.22 11.69 22.45
C VAL A 164 1.54 10.50 23.37
N PRO A 165 1.15 10.55 24.65
CA PRO A 165 1.22 9.36 25.51
C PRO A 165 0.46 8.18 24.88
N CYS A 166 1.02 6.97 24.91
CA CYS A 166 0.39 5.79 24.30
C CYS A 166 -0.96 5.39 24.93
N ASP A 167 -1.25 5.83 26.15
CA ASP A 167 -2.55 5.65 26.79
C ASP A 167 -3.58 6.74 26.43
N ASP A 168 -3.16 7.79 25.74
CA ASP A 168 -4.03 8.87 25.26
C ASP A 168 -5.14 8.30 24.35
N PRO A 169 -6.39 8.77 24.46
CA PRO A 169 -7.47 8.35 23.56
C PRO A 169 -7.23 8.68 22.09
N THR A 170 -6.35 9.62 21.77
CA THR A 170 -5.99 10.01 20.39
C THR A 170 -4.77 9.27 19.84
N ALA A 171 -4.04 8.52 20.68
CA ALA A 171 -2.94 7.69 20.24
C ALA A 171 -3.46 6.60 19.29
N PHE A 172 -2.88 6.55 18.10
CA PHE A 172 -3.31 5.64 17.03
C PHE A 172 -2.15 4.77 16.53
N TRP A 173 -0.96 5.36 16.35
CA TRP A 173 0.21 4.66 15.84
C TRP A 173 1.26 4.49 16.95
N THR A 174 2.03 3.42 16.87
CA THR A 174 3.30 3.24 17.61
C THR A 174 4.44 3.27 16.60
N ILE A 175 5.49 4.03 16.90
CA ILE A 175 6.72 4.04 16.10
C ILE A 175 7.49 2.75 16.39
N THR A 176 7.71 1.93 15.37
CA THR A 176 8.39 0.64 15.47
C THR A 176 9.85 0.69 15.02
N ALA A 177 10.20 1.66 14.17
CA ALA A 177 11.58 1.95 13.77
C ALA A 177 11.69 3.42 13.32
N VAL A 178 12.89 4.00 13.46
CA VAL A 178 13.24 5.35 12.98
C VAL A 178 14.58 5.30 12.24
N ASP A 179 14.66 5.96 11.09
CA ASP A 179 15.90 6.13 10.33
C ASP A 179 16.06 7.62 9.98
N ASP A 180 17.13 8.23 10.50
CA ASP A 180 17.54 9.62 10.25
C ASP A 180 18.59 9.73 9.13
N SER A 181 18.80 8.64 8.40
CA SER A 181 19.83 8.49 7.38
C SER A 181 19.34 7.74 6.14
N ILE A 182 18.02 7.70 5.93
CA ILE A 182 17.41 6.99 4.81
C ILE A 182 17.85 7.61 3.48
N ASP A 183 18.40 6.78 2.59
CA ASP A 183 18.93 7.23 1.29
C ASP A 183 17.83 7.13 0.22
N THR A 184 16.77 7.91 0.40
CA THR A 184 15.67 8.00 -0.57
C THR A 184 15.18 9.42 -0.75
N GLU A 185 14.57 9.67 -1.89
CA GLU A 185 14.10 10.99 -2.33
C GLU A 185 12.58 10.97 -2.50
N THR A 186 11.98 12.15 -2.37
CA THR A 186 10.62 12.42 -2.80
C THR A 186 10.59 12.93 -4.24
N ASP A 187 9.46 12.78 -4.92
CA ASP A 187 9.23 13.43 -6.20
C ASP A 187 8.91 14.94 -6.03
N ALA A 188 8.57 15.60 -7.13
CA ALA A 188 8.25 17.03 -7.12
C ALA A 188 6.95 17.38 -6.37
N LEU A 189 6.13 16.40 -6.02
CA LEU A 189 4.92 16.57 -5.22
C LEU A 189 5.15 16.25 -3.73
N GLY A 190 6.32 15.71 -3.38
CA GLY A 190 6.65 15.30 -2.01
C GLY A 190 6.35 13.84 -1.73
N ASP A 191 6.01 13.04 -2.75
CA ASP A 191 5.71 11.62 -2.61
C ASP A 191 6.99 10.80 -2.67
N VAL A 192 7.09 9.70 -1.90
CA VAL A 192 8.28 8.82 -1.92
C VAL A 192 8.51 8.26 -3.33
N ALA A 193 9.66 8.55 -3.94
CA ALA A 193 9.96 8.13 -5.30
C ALA A 193 10.34 6.63 -5.41
N ASP A 194 10.98 6.09 -4.36
CA ASP A 194 11.33 4.67 -4.25
C ASP A 194 11.10 4.15 -2.82
N PHE A 195 10.24 3.15 -2.71
CA PHE A 195 9.86 2.51 -1.45
C PHE A 195 10.82 1.41 -1.00
N THR A 196 11.86 1.09 -1.78
CA THR A 196 12.79 0.00 -1.48
C THR A 196 13.45 0.15 -0.10
N GLU A 197 13.84 1.37 0.28
CA GLU A 197 14.41 1.64 1.59
C GLU A 197 13.36 1.49 2.71
N PHE A 198 12.14 1.99 2.50
CA PHE A 198 11.04 1.80 3.46
C PHE A 198 10.66 0.33 3.66
N THR A 199 10.57 -0.47 2.60
CA THR A 199 10.26 -1.90 2.74
C THR A 199 11.42 -2.69 3.34
N THR A 200 12.66 -2.24 3.14
CA THR A 200 13.85 -2.80 3.80
C THR A 200 13.83 -2.51 5.30
N MET A 201 13.44 -1.28 5.68
CA MET A 201 13.39 -0.81 7.06
C MET A 201 12.18 -1.37 7.83
N CYS A 202 10.98 -1.25 7.26
CA CYS A 202 9.71 -1.53 7.92
C CYS A 202 9.09 -2.89 7.57
N GLY A 203 9.66 -3.60 6.59
CA GLY A 203 9.09 -4.81 6.01
C GLY A 203 8.15 -4.51 4.83
N GLU A 204 7.91 -5.49 3.96
CA GLU A 204 7.03 -5.34 2.79
C GLU A 204 5.57 -5.07 3.20
N GLU A 205 5.21 -5.41 4.42
CA GLU A 205 3.86 -5.30 4.92
C GLU A 205 3.37 -3.86 5.08
N ILE A 206 4.22 -2.84 5.11
CA ILE A 206 3.76 -1.42 5.13
C ILE A 206 2.97 -1.05 3.87
N LEU A 207 3.19 -1.78 2.77
CA LEU A 207 2.48 -1.58 1.50
C LEU A 207 1.24 -2.48 1.39
N THR A 208 0.94 -3.25 2.44
CA THR A 208 -0.12 -4.26 2.41
C THR A 208 -0.94 -4.29 3.69
N ARG A 209 -2.16 -4.79 3.61
CA ARG A 209 -3.03 -5.07 4.75
C ARG A 209 -3.16 -6.57 4.81
N THR A 210 -2.51 -7.17 5.80
CA THR A 210 -2.58 -8.61 6.02
C THR A 210 -3.82 -8.90 6.88
N PRO A 211 -4.73 -9.81 6.46
CA PRO A 211 -5.90 -10.16 7.26
C PRO A 211 -5.53 -10.52 8.70
N GLY A 212 -6.31 -10.00 9.64
CA GLY A 212 -6.13 -10.22 11.07
C GLY A 212 -4.95 -9.48 11.69
N GLN A 213 -4.15 -8.73 10.91
CA GLN A 213 -3.03 -7.95 11.43
C GLN A 213 -3.41 -6.49 11.68
N LEU A 214 -2.70 -5.87 12.62
CA LEU A 214 -2.74 -4.43 12.81
C LEU A 214 -2.24 -3.76 11.54
N TRP A 215 -2.80 -2.59 11.28
CA TRP A 215 -2.35 -1.76 10.18
C TRP A 215 -0.90 -1.38 10.39
N LYS A 216 -0.08 -1.55 9.36
CA LYS A 216 1.26 -0.99 9.30
C LYS A 216 1.29 0.11 8.26
N ASP A 217 2.14 1.07 8.51
CA ASP A 217 2.30 2.27 7.69
C ASP A 217 3.70 2.83 7.85
N PHE A 218 3.98 3.91 7.13
CA PHE A 218 5.19 4.69 7.31
C PHE A 218 4.84 6.18 7.33
N TYR A 219 5.69 6.95 7.98
CA TYR A 219 5.65 8.40 7.94
C TYR A 219 7.04 8.92 7.64
N TYR A 220 7.14 10.12 7.08
CA TYR A 220 8.42 10.71 6.75
C TYR A 220 8.40 12.22 6.77
N ILE A 221 9.57 12.80 6.99
CA ILE A 221 9.82 14.23 6.95
C ILE A 221 10.86 14.46 5.87
N TYR A 222 10.62 15.42 5.00
CA TYR A 222 11.50 15.73 3.89
C TYR A 222 11.66 17.24 3.73
N THR A 223 12.77 17.63 3.12
CA THR A 223 13.08 19.03 2.83
C THR A 223 12.67 19.38 1.40
N MET A 224 11.77 20.36 1.24
CA MET A 224 11.25 20.78 -0.06
C MET A 224 12.32 21.35 -1.03
N GLY A 225 13.55 21.60 -0.55
CA GLY A 225 14.62 22.21 -1.34
C GLY A 225 15.40 21.22 -2.19
N ASP A 226 15.69 20.04 -1.63
CA ASP A 226 16.51 19.00 -2.23
C ASP A 226 15.75 17.69 -2.45
N TYR A 227 14.51 17.60 -1.94
CA TYR A 227 13.64 16.43 -2.02
C TYR A 227 14.20 15.20 -1.32
N TYR A 228 15.17 15.35 -0.40
CA TYR A 228 15.62 14.22 0.41
C TYR A 228 14.71 14.03 1.61
N ILE A 229 14.48 12.76 1.95
CA ILE A 229 13.82 12.40 3.19
C ILE A 229 14.85 12.50 4.32
N ASP A 230 14.60 13.39 5.26
CA ASP A 230 15.45 13.61 6.44
C ASP A 230 15.21 12.52 7.50
N TYR A 231 13.95 12.09 7.64
CA TYR A 231 13.53 11.09 8.63
C TYR A 231 12.45 10.18 8.07
N ALA A 232 12.60 8.88 8.33
CA ALA A 232 11.59 7.86 8.07
C ALA A 232 11.17 7.19 9.39
N PHE A 233 9.89 6.89 9.50
CA PHE A 233 9.27 6.22 10.63
C PHE A 233 8.47 5.02 10.14
N CYS A 234 8.70 3.85 10.73
CA CYS A 234 7.84 2.70 10.55
C CYS A 234 6.76 2.72 11.63
N LEU A 235 5.50 2.55 11.25
CA LEU A 235 4.37 2.69 12.14
C LEU A 235 3.56 1.40 12.19
N GLU A 236 3.10 1.04 13.38
CA GLU A 236 2.11 -0.02 13.59
C GLU A 236 0.95 0.56 14.40
N ALA A 237 -0.27 0.33 13.94
CA ALA A 237 -1.45 0.83 14.62
C ALA A 237 -1.62 0.14 15.98
N ILE A 238 -2.19 0.87 16.93
CA ILE A 238 -2.43 0.37 18.28
C ILE A 238 -3.68 -0.50 18.26
N ASP A 239 -3.61 -1.68 18.88
CA ASP A 239 -4.74 -2.61 19.04
C ASP A 239 -5.77 -2.10 20.05
N LYS A 240 -6.41 -0.99 19.72
CA LYS A 240 -7.35 -0.26 20.57
C LYS A 240 -8.50 0.22 19.72
N ALA A 241 -9.70 -0.11 20.16
CA ALA A 241 -10.91 0.41 19.56
C ALA A 241 -11.05 1.91 19.82
N ASP A 242 -11.44 2.68 18.81
CA ASP A 242 -11.74 4.10 18.92
C ASP A 242 -13.08 4.36 19.66
N ALA A 243 -13.54 5.61 19.66
CA ALA A 243 -14.81 5.99 20.28
C ALA A 243 -16.04 5.32 19.62
N ASN A 244 -15.91 4.81 18.40
CA ASN A 244 -16.95 4.12 17.64
C ASN A 244 -16.84 2.59 17.78
N GLY A 245 -15.83 2.06 18.47
CA GLY A 245 -15.59 0.62 18.57
C GLY A 245 -14.79 0.04 17.41
N GLN A 246 -14.16 0.90 16.59
CA GLN A 246 -13.37 0.54 15.42
C GLN A 246 -11.92 0.29 15.80
N THR A 247 -11.38 -0.88 15.47
CA THR A 247 -9.98 -1.22 15.70
C THR A 247 -9.22 -1.16 14.37
N PRO A 248 -8.06 -0.48 14.28
CA PRO A 248 -7.25 -0.37 13.05
C PRO A 248 -6.50 -1.67 12.76
N ARG A 249 -7.30 -2.70 12.50
CA ARG A 249 -6.92 -4.07 12.18
C ARG A 249 -7.68 -4.46 10.95
N THR A 250 -6.98 -5.09 10.01
CA THR A 250 -7.61 -5.64 8.82
C THR A 250 -8.47 -6.84 9.22
N PRO A 251 -9.77 -6.88 8.88
CA PRO A 251 -10.65 -7.97 9.28
C PRO A 251 -10.15 -9.33 8.73
N ASP A 252 -10.13 -10.36 9.58
CA ASP A 252 -9.89 -11.75 9.20
C ASP A 252 -11.22 -12.53 9.17
N VAL A 253 -11.17 -13.80 8.74
CA VAL A 253 -12.32 -14.71 8.74
C VAL A 253 -13.03 -14.75 10.11
N GLY A 254 -14.34 -14.49 10.09
CA GLY A 254 -15.22 -14.41 11.25
C GLY A 254 -15.20 -13.05 11.95
N GLN A 255 -14.42 -12.09 11.48
CA GLN A 255 -14.44 -10.72 11.97
C GLN A 255 -15.37 -9.85 11.13
N CYS A 256 -15.88 -8.79 11.76
CA CYS A 256 -16.83 -7.89 11.13
C CYS A 256 -16.21 -6.53 10.85
N PHE A 257 -16.76 -5.87 9.84
CA PHE A 257 -16.40 -4.51 9.44
C PHE A 257 -17.65 -3.73 9.03
N ASN A 258 -17.52 -2.42 9.01
CA ASN A 258 -18.58 -1.51 8.60
C ASN A 258 -18.34 -1.02 7.16
N ASP A 259 -19.19 -0.12 6.67
CA ASP A 259 -19.12 0.47 5.33
C ASP A 259 -18.35 1.80 5.33
N ALA A 260 -17.55 2.04 6.37
CA ALA A 260 -16.68 3.20 6.42
C ALA A 260 -15.67 3.18 5.26
N ASP A 261 -15.10 4.34 4.97
CA ASP A 261 -14.11 4.48 3.90
C ASP A 261 -12.88 3.57 4.13
N ASP A 262 -12.62 3.21 5.39
CA ASP A 262 -11.53 2.33 5.82
C ASP A 262 -12.02 0.99 6.41
N TRP A 263 -11.16 -0.03 6.31
CA TRP A 263 -11.44 -1.42 6.69
C TRP A 263 -11.18 -1.69 8.17
N TYR A 264 -11.86 -0.95 9.04
CA TYR A 264 -11.75 -1.18 10.48
C TYR A 264 -12.40 -2.51 10.87
N THR A 265 -11.77 -3.23 11.79
CA THR A 265 -12.44 -4.34 12.47
C THR A 265 -13.36 -3.79 13.56
N VAL A 266 -14.61 -4.23 13.57
CA VAL A 266 -15.61 -3.89 14.60
C VAL A 266 -16.14 -5.15 15.29
N ASP A 267 -16.75 -4.99 16.46
CA ASP A 267 -17.50 -6.08 17.10
C ASP A 267 -18.71 -6.46 16.23
N CYS A 268 -18.88 -7.75 15.93
CA CYS A 268 -19.98 -8.22 15.08
C CYS A 268 -21.39 -7.95 15.64
N GLY A 269 -21.53 -7.69 16.94
CA GLY A 269 -22.77 -7.26 17.57
C GLY A 269 -22.97 -5.74 17.61
N ALA A 270 -22.01 -4.96 17.11
CA ALA A 270 -22.13 -3.52 17.02
C ALA A 270 -23.22 -3.12 16.00
N ALA A 271 -23.88 -1.99 16.24
CA ALA A 271 -24.99 -1.55 15.40
C ALA A 271 -24.55 -1.13 13.98
N ASP A 272 -23.26 -0.84 13.80
CA ASP A 272 -22.62 -0.48 12.53
C ASP A 272 -21.86 -1.64 11.89
N ALA A 273 -21.86 -2.85 12.47
CA ALA A 273 -21.31 -4.02 11.81
C ALA A 273 -22.22 -4.44 10.65
N TYR A 274 -21.80 -4.17 9.41
CA TYR A 274 -22.58 -4.48 8.21
C TYR A 274 -22.16 -5.76 7.53
N TYR A 275 -20.89 -6.15 7.69
CA TYR A 275 -20.30 -7.27 6.98
C TYR A 275 -19.52 -8.17 7.92
N GLU A 276 -19.56 -9.48 7.68
CA GLU A 276 -18.68 -10.48 8.32
C GLU A 276 -17.83 -11.15 7.23
N VAL A 277 -16.51 -11.20 7.41
CA VAL A 277 -15.61 -11.89 6.49
C VAL A 277 -15.82 -13.40 6.62
N THR A 278 -16.23 -14.04 5.54
CA THR A 278 -16.47 -15.50 5.52
C THR A 278 -15.29 -16.29 4.98
N ASP A 279 -14.45 -15.67 4.15
CA ASP A 279 -13.23 -16.27 3.59
C ASP A 279 -12.27 -15.18 3.10
N VAL A 280 -10.98 -15.50 3.01
CA VAL A 280 -9.95 -14.63 2.45
C VAL A 280 -9.11 -15.43 1.46
N LEU A 281 -9.18 -15.04 0.18
CA LEU A 281 -8.37 -15.63 -0.87
C LEU A 281 -7.07 -14.85 -1.00
N LEU A 282 -6.01 -15.36 -0.37
CA LEU A 282 -4.68 -14.75 -0.45
C LEU A 282 -4.06 -14.90 -1.86
N VAL A 283 -3.41 -13.84 -2.31
CA VAL A 283 -2.63 -13.77 -3.55
C VAL A 283 -1.17 -13.54 -3.16
N ASP A 284 -0.43 -14.65 -3.05
CA ASP A 284 0.99 -14.68 -2.67
C ASP A 284 1.82 -15.41 -3.76
N PRO A 285 2.79 -14.74 -4.42
CA PRO A 285 3.14 -13.33 -4.23
C PRO A 285 2.04 -12.39 -4.73
N PRO A 286 2.03 -11.12 -4.26
CA PRO A 286 1.15 -10.09 -4.78
C PRO A 286 1.23 -10.02 -6.31
N ALA A 287 0.09 -9.96 -7.00
CA ALA A 287 0.04 -10.01 -8.45
C ALA A 287 -0.94 -9.01 -9.04
N VAL A 288 -0.53 -8.32 -10.12
CA VAL A 288 -1.43 -7.49 -10.92
C VAL A 288 -2.46 -8.39 -11.58
N MET A 289 -3.74 -8.08 -11.39
CA MET A 289 -4.86 -8.86 -11.91
C MET A 289 -5.83 -7.94 -12.62
N THR A 290 -6.31 -8.37 -13.78
CA THR A 290 -7.43 -7.71 -14.47
C THR A 290 -8.72 -7.85 -13.68
N GLU A 291 -9.67 -6.94 -13.88
CA GLU A 291 -11.01 -7.02 -13.24
C GLU A 291 -11.67 -8.39 -13.47
N ASN A 292 -11.53 -8.98 -14.66
CA ASN A 292 -12.04 -10.31 -14.96
C ASN A 292 -11.33 -11.43 -14.18
N GLU A 293 -10.02 -11.35 -13.97
CA GLU A 293 -9.28 -12.33 -13.16
C GLU A 293 -9.69 -12.25 -11.69
N VAL A 294 -9.85 -11.03 -11.18
CA VAL A 294 -10.35 -10.78 -9.83
C VAL A 294 -11.78 -11.34 -9.69
N TYR A 295 -12.68 -11.01 -10.61
CA TYR A 295 -14.05 -11.56 -10.63
C TYR A 295 -14.07 -13.09 -10.74
N ASN A 296 -13.18 -13.69 -11.53
CA ASN A 296 -13.12 -15.15 -11.61
C ASN A 296 -12.69 -15.77 -10.27
N ARG A 297 -11.77 -15.13 -9.54
CA ARG A 297 -11.39 -15.60 -8.20
C ARG A 297 -12.50 -15.43 -7.17
N THR A 298 -13.33 -14.39 -7.26
CA THR A 298 -14.46 -14.26 -6.34
C THR A 298 -15.49 -15.38 -6.49
N THR A 299 -15.49 -16.13 -7.60
CA THR A 299 -16.31 -17.35 -7.73
C THR A 299 -15.88 -18.49 -6.80
N GLU A 300 -14.68 -18.41 -6.23
CA GLU A 300 -14.19 -19.34 -5.19
C GLU A 300 -14.79 -19.02 -3.81
N CYS A 301 -15.34 -17.82 -3.61
CA CYS A 301 -15.98 -17.42 -2.36
C CYS A 301 -17.17 -18.32 -2.02
N THR A 302 -17.17 -18.91 -0.84
CA THR A 302 -18.32 -19.69 -0.35
C THR A 302 -19.28 -18.82 0.46
N GLY A 303 -20.53 -18.67 0.00
CA GLY A 303 -21.65 -18.29 0.87
C GLY A 303 -21.91 -16.80 1.09
N GLY A 304 -21.45 -15.91 0.21
CA GLY A 304 -21.71 -14.48 0.35
C GLY A 304 -21.37 -13.65 -0.88
N ASP A 305 -21.46 -12.33 -0.74
CA ASP A 305 -20.94 -11.36 -1.69
C ASP A 305 -19.40 -11.31 -1.56
N SER A 306 -18.73 -10.66 -2.52
CA SER A 306 -17.27 -10.58 -2.54
C SER A 306 -16.81 -9.14 -2.70
N TYR A 307 -15.78 -8.76 -1.95
CA TYR A 307 -15.10 -7.48 -2.04
C TYR A 307 -13.66 -7.73 -2.46
N THR A 308 -13.17 -6.91 -3.36
CA THR A 308 -11.82 -7.08 -3.91
C THR A 308 -10.93 -6.04 -3.27
N TRP A 309 -9.97 -6.49 -2.46
CA TRP A 309 -9.00 -5.60 -1.88
C TRP A 309 -7.76 -5.54 -2.77
N LEU A 310 -7.57 -4.40 -3.42
CA LEU A 310 -6.39 -4.13 -4.24
C LEU A 310 -5.34 -3.55 -3.30
N ASN A 311 -4.11 -4.06 -3.34
CA ASN A 311 -3.03 -3.34 -2.68
C ASN A 311 -2.68 -2.27 -3.67
N GLN A 312 -2.96 -1.02 -3.30
CA GLN A 312 -2.24 0.05 -3.92
C GLN A 312 -0.79 -0.12 -3.46
N LYS A 313 -0.01 -0.89 -4.23
CA LYS A 313 1.43 -0.74 -4.16
C LYS A 313 1.62 0.65 -4.73
N SER A 314 1.73 1.62 -3.83
CA SER A 314 1.84 3.05 -4.11
C SER A 314 3.14 3.37 -4.86
N THR A 315 3.44 2.68 -5.95
CA THR A 315 4.56 3.02 -6.81
C THR A 315 4.24 4.22 -7.70
N ASP A 316 2.97 4.65 -7.76
CA ASP A 316 2.54 5.90 -8.37
C ASP A 316 1.44 6.53 -7.51
N THR A 317 1.80 7.60 -6.78
CA THR A 317 0.91 8.36 -5.89
C THR A 317 -0.11 9.23 -6.63
N ILE A 318 -0.01 9.34 -7.96
CA ILE A 318 -0.69 10.40 -8.72
C ILE A 318 -1.76 9.88 -9.69
N ASP A 319 -1.79 8.58 -10.03
CA ASP A 319 -2.84 8.02 -10.89
C ASP A 319 -3.38 6.73 -10.29
N ILE A 320 -4.56 6.81 -9.68
CA ILE A 320 -5.32 5.65 -9.18
C ILE A 320 -5.97 4.93 -10.38
N ASP A 321 -5.17 4.61 -11.40
CA ASP A 321 -5.55 3.52 -12.28
C ASP A 321 -5.30 2.23 -11.51
N THR A 322 -6.35 1.76 -10.86
CA THR A 322 -6.36 0.53 -10.06
C THR A 322 -5.91 -0.71 -10.83
N SER A 323 -5.77 -0.63 -12.16
CA SER A 323 -5.42 -1.77 -13.01
C SER A 323 -3.96 -2.23 -12.90
N ASP A 324 -3.03 -1.39 -12.43
CA ASP A 324 -1.60 -1.74 -12.29
C ASP A 324 -1.20 -2.14 -10.86
N ASN A 325 -2.14 -2.05 -9.93
CA ASN A 325 -1.91 -2.32 -8.52
C ASN A 325 -2.02 -3.82 -8.21
N PRO A 326 -1.00 -4.46 -7.58
CA PRO A 326 -1.06 -5.87 -7.28
C PRO A 326 -2.13 -6.19 -6.23
N VAL A 327 -2.86 -7.27 -6.43
CA VAL A 327 -3.81 -7.82 -5.47
C VAL A 327 -3.03 -8.69 -4.47
N THR A 328 -3.28 -8.57 -3.17
CA THR A 328 -2.78 -9.51 -2.15
C THR A 328 -3.87 -10.34 -1.49
N ALA A 329 -5.12 -9.87 -1.48
CA ALA A 329 -6.22 -10.59 -0.87
C ALA A 329 -7.56 -10.22 -1.52
N ILE A 330 -8.44 -11.20 -1.64
CA ILE A 330 -9.84 -11.00 -2.01
C ILE A 330 -10.69 -11.45 -0.81
N TYR A 331 -11.53 -10.55 -0.30
CA TYR A 331 -12.36 -10.80 0.87
C TYR A 331 -13.74 -11.28 0.44
N CYS A 332 -14.12 -12.45 0.90
CA CYS A 332 -15.47 -12.96 0.79
C CYS A 332 -16.21 -12.56 2.07
N TYR A 333 -17.43 -12.03 1.96
CA TYR A 333 -18.16 -11.55 3.11
C TYR A 333 -19.66 -11.83 3.00
N THR A 334 -20.33 -11.82 4.14
CA THR A 334 -21.80 -11.84 4.21
C THR A 334 -22.31 -10.57 4.86
N THR A 335 -23.54 -10.18 4.53
CA THR A 335 -24.21 -9.05 5.17
C THR A 335 -24.86 -9.50 6.47
N LEU A 336 -24.75 -8.68 7.52
CA LEU A 336 -25.33 -8.92 8.84
C LEU A 336 -26.76 -8.38 8.98
#